data_AF-R6BRM7-F1
#
_entry.id   AF-R6BRM7-F1
#
_cell.length_a   1.000
_cell.length_b   1.000
_cell.length_c   1.000
_cell.angle_alpha   90.00
_cell.angle_beta   90.00
_cell.angle_gamma   90.00
#
_symmetry.space_group_name_H-M   'P 1'
#
loop_
_entity.id
_entity.type
_entity.pdbx_description
1 polymer ?
#
loop_
_entity_poly.entity_id
_entity_poly.type
_entity_poly.pdbx_seq_one_letter_code
_entity_poly.pdbx_strand_id
1 'polypeptide(L)'
;MDDKTKADIDAGVPMVIVHWDENGTTTSQEAYNLENISLSDWQKEQLARATLEACRKFYSDPENVKKYEAWKAKRDETKKHK
;
A
#
# COMPACT_ATOMS: atom_id res chain seq x y z
N MET A 1 5.80 -1.71 22.64
CA MET A 1 6.05 -0.39 22.02
C MET A 1 6.87 0.43 22.99
N ASP A 2 8.05 0.87 22.56
CA ASP A 2 8.95 1.72 23.35
C ASP A 2 8.41 3.16 23.46
N ASP A 3 8.99 3.94 24.37
CA ASP A 3 8.52 5.29 24.70
C ASP A 3 8.73 6.30 23.56
N LYS A 4 9.76 6.11 22.73
CA LYS A 4 9.97 6.96 21.54
C LYS A 4 8.86 6.73 20.52
N THR A 5 8.54 5.47 20.25
CA THR A 5 7.47 5.12 19.30
C THR A 5 6.13 5.70 19.74
N LYS A 6 5.80 5.64 21.04
CA LYS A 6 4.60 6.28 21.59
C LYS A 6 4.63 7.80 21.38
N ALA A 7 5.74 8.45 21.73
CA ALA A 7 5.87 9.90 21.57
C ALA A 7 5.76 10.35 20.11
N ASP A 8 6.32 9.60 19.16
CA ASP A 8 6.21 9.90 17.73
C ASP A 8 4.76 9.73 17.23
N ILE A 9 4.03 8.72 17.71
CA ILE A 9 2.59 8.55 17.43
C ILE A 9 1.78 9.71 18.00
N ASP A 10 2.00 10.07 19.27
CA ASP A 10 1.30 11.18 19.93
C ASP A 10 1.61 12.53 19.26
N ALA A 11 2.81 12.69 18.68
CA ALA A 11 3.21 13.85 17.90
C ALA A 11 2.63 13.88 16.47
N GLY A 12 1.82 12.88 16.08
CA GLY A 12 1.17 12.84 14.77
C GLY A 12 2.07 12.34 13.63
N VAL A 13 3.22 11.72 13.93
CA VAL A 13 4.12 11.19 12.89
C VAL A 13 3.43 9.98 12.22
N PRO A 14 3.32 9.96 10.87
CA PRO A 14 2.74 8.84 10.16
C PRO A 14 3.64 7.60 10.28
N MET A 15 3.06 6.49 10.73
CA MET A 15 3.81 5.26 10.99
C MET A 15 2.97 4.02 10.72
N VAL A 16 3.65 2.96 10.28
CA VAL A 16 3.11 1.61 10.23
C VAL A 16 3.99 0.71 11.08
N ILE A 17 3.38 -0.03 11.99
CA ILE A 17 4.05 -1.06 12.78
C ILE A 17 3.59 -2.42 12.24
N VAL A 18 4.55 -3.21 11.75
CA VAL A 18 4.31 -4.54 11.23
C VAL A 18 4.83 -5.54 12.25
N HIS A 19 3.98 -6.49 12.66
CA HIS A 19 4.38 -7.58 13.54
C HIS A 19 4.68 -8.81 12.70
N TRP A 20 5.78 -9.48 13.01
CA TRP A 20 6.20 -10.72 12.36
C TRP A 20 6.27 -11.86 13.38
N ASP A 21 6.00 -13.08 12.92
CA ASP A 21 6.33 -14.29 13.66
C ASP A 21 7.82 -14.67 13.50
N GLU A 22 8.23 -15.75 14.17
CA GLU A 22 9.59 -16.28 14.13
C GLU A 22 10.03 -16.71 12.72
N ASN A 23 9.09 -16.95 11.80
CA ASN A 23 9.35 -17.32 10.42
C ASN A 23 9.39 -16.11 9.48
N GLY A 24 9.29 -14.88 10.00
CA GLY A 24 9.24 -13.65 9.22
C GLY A 24 7.91 -13.43 8.50
N THR A 25 6.86 -14.18 8.85
CA THR A 25 5.52 -13.99 8.31
C THR A 25 4.82 -12.87 9.07
N THR A 26 4.21 -11.93 8.34
CA THR A 26 3.43 -10.85 8.96
C THR A 26 2.19 -11.40 9.65
N THR A 27 2.06 -11.15 10.95
CA THR A 27 0.93 -11.59 11.79
C THR A 27 -0.13 -10.51 11.98
N SER A 28 0.29 -9.25 12.09
CA SER A 28 -0.60 -8.10 12.17
C SER A 28 0.09 -6.81 11.73
N GLN A 29 -0.71 -5.77 11.51
CA GLN A 29 -0.25 -4.45 11.12
C GLN A 29 -1.10 -3.40 11.84
N GLU A 30 -0.45 -2.37 12.36
CA GLU A 30 -1.07 -1.18 12.94
C GLU A 30 -0.65 0.05 12.13
N ALA A 31 -1.59 0.95 11.87
CA ALA A 31 -1.36 2.17 11.12
C ALA A 31 -1.77 3.37 11.96
N TYR A 32 -0.87 4.35 12.08
CA TYR A 32 -1.04 5.56 12.89
C TYR A 32 -0.81 6.78 12.01
N ASN A 33 -1.69 7.78 12.13
CA ASN A 33 -1.54 9.11 11.55
C ASN A 33 -1.29 9.15 10.02
N LEU A 34 -1.66 8.10 9.27
CA LEU A 34 -1.39 8.06 7.82
C LEU A 34 -2.14 9.17 7.06
N GLU A 35 -3.24 9.66 7.61
CA GLU A 35 -3.97 10.83 7.15
C GLU A 35 -3.14 12.13 7.18
N ASN A 36 -2.08 12.19 8.00
CA ASN A 36 -1.16 13.33 8.04
C ASN A 36 -0.16 13.33 6.87
N ILE A 37 -0.11 12.25 6.08
CA ILE A 37 0.67 12.22 4.85
C ILE A 37 -0.03 13.10 3.80
N SER A 38 0.55 14.28 3.57
CA SER A 38 0.18 15.14 2.46
C SER A 38 1.30 15.17 1.44
N LEU A 39 1.02 14.68 0.23
CA LEU A 39 1.94 14.79 -0.90
C LEU A 39 1.67 16.09 -1.65
N SER A 40 2.72 16.85 -1.95
CA SER A 40 2.61 17.97 -2.88
C SER A 40 2.25 17.48 -4.28
N ASP A 41 1.66 18.34 -5.10
CA ASP A 41 1.32 17.97 -6.48
C ASP A 41 2.56 17.61 -7.29
N TRP A 42 3.69 18.25 -7.02
CA TRP A 42 4.98 17.87 -7.61
C TRP A 42 5.38 16.44 -7.22
N GLN A 43 5.26 16.05 -5.94
CA GLN A 43 5.58 14.67 -5.51
C GLN A 43 4.66 13.64 -6.17
N LYS A 44 3.35 13.95 -6.28
CA LYS A 44 2.40 13.10 -7.01
C LYS A 44 2.78 12.96 -8.48
N GLU A 45 3.18 14.05 -9.11
CA GLU A 45 3.63 14.07 -10.51
C GLU A 45 4.89 13.23 -10.71
N GLN A 46 5.89 13.36 -9.84
CA GLN A 46 7.10 12.55 -9.91
C GLN A 46 6.79 11.05 -9.78
N LEU A 47 5.92 10.68 -8.83
CA LEU A 47 5.48 9.28 -8.67
C LEU A 47 4.76 8.78 -9.93
N ALA A 48 3.86 9.59 -10.51
CA ALA A 48 3.16 9.23 -11.73
C ALA A 48 4.15 9.05 -12.90
N ARG A 49 5.11 9.97 -13.07
CA ARG A 49 6.14 9.87 -14.13
C ARG A 49 7.01 8.63 -13.96
N ALA A 50 7.45 8.34 -12.75
CA ALA A 50 8.28 7.17 -12.45
C ALA A 50 7.57 5.84 -12.74
N THR A 51 6.24 5.80 -12.59
CA THR A 51 5.44 4.57 -12.76
C THR A 51 4.79 4.44 -14.14
N LEU A 52 4.65 5.54 -14.89
CA LEU A 52 3.90 5.59 -16.15
C LEU A 52 4.40 4.58 -17.20
N GLU A 53 5.72 4.43 -17.36
CA GLU A 53 6.28 3.50 -18.34
C GLU A 53 5.96 2.04 -17.99
N ALA A 54 6.10 1.68 -16.72
CA ALA A 54 5.74 0.34 -16.24
C ALA A 54 4.25 0.06 -16.45
N CYS A 55 3.38 1.04 -16.15
CA CYS A 55 1.95 0.94 -16.44
C CYS A 55 1.68 0.74 -17.93
N ARG A 56 2.30 1.55 -18.81
CA ARG A 56 2.13 1.42 -20.27
C ARG A 56 2.54 0.03 -20.75
N LYS A 57 3.70 -0.47 -20.30
CA LYS A 57 4.18 -1.81 -20.64
C LYS A 57 3.21 -2.89 -20.17
N PHE A 58 2.71 -2.78 -18.94
CA PHE A 58 1.75 -3.72 -18.38
C PHE A 58 0.46 -3.79 -19.23
N TYR A 59 -0.16 -2.64 -19.52
CA TYR A 59 -1.41 -2.57 -20.28
C TYR A 59 -1.26 -2.79 -21.79
N SER A 60 -0.04 -2.72 -22.33
CA SER A 60 0.22 -3.03 -23.74
C SER A 60 0.15 -4.54 -24.05
N ASP A 61 0.27 -5.39 -23.04
CA ASP A 61 0.20 -6.85 -23.17
C ASP A 61 -1.21 -7.36 -22.79
N PRO A 62 -2.00 -7.88 -23.74
CA PRO A 62 -3.34 -8.39 -23.47
C PRO A 62 -3.40 -9.51 -22.42
N GLU A 63 -2.35 -10.33 -22.27
CA GLU A 63 -2.33 -11.41 -21.29
C GLU A 63 -2.18 -10.87 -19.87
N ASN A 64 -1.44 -9.79 -19.67
CA ASN A 64 -1.36 -9.11 -18.37
C ASN A 64 -2.72 -8.53 -17.97
N VAL A 65 -3.41 -7.88 -18.90
CA VAL A 65 -4.74 -7.31 -18.68
C VAL A 65 -5.73 -8.43 -18.32
N LYS A 66 -5.73 -9.54 -19.07
CA LYS A 66 -6.59 -10.69 -18.80
C LYS A 66 -6.37 -11.29 -17.42
N LYS A 67 -5.10 -11.49 -17.02
CA LYS A 67 -4.74 -11.99 -15.68
C LYS A 67 -5.19 -11.02 -14.59
N TYR A 68 -5.01 -9.72 -14.80
CA TYR A 68 -5.43 -8.68 -13.86
C TYR A 68 -6.95 -8.68 -13.66
N GLU A 69 -7.74 -8.70 -14.74
CA GLU A 69 -9.20 -8.71 -14.64
C GLU A 69 -9.72 -10.00 -13.97
N ALA A 70 -9.12 -11.15 -14.27
CA ALA A 70 -9.46 -12.41 -13.60
C ALA A 70 -9.15 -12.37 -12.09
N TRP A 71 -8.01 -11.80 -11.70
CA TRP A 71 -7.67 -11.59 -10.29
C TRP A 71 -8.63 -10.61 -9.61
N LYS A 72 -8.94 -9.50 -10.28
CA LYS A 72 -9.83 -8.45 -9.77
C LYS A 72 -11.25 -8.98 -9.53
N ALA A 73 -11.79 -9.79 -10.45
CA ALA A 73 -13.07 -10.45 -10.28
C ALA A 73 -13.11 -11.32 -9.03
N LYS A 74 -12.11 -12.21 -8.86
CA LYS A 74 -11.98 -13.06 -7.66
C LYS A 74 -11.88 -12.25 -6.37
N ARG A 75 -11.05 -11.19 -6.36
CA ARG A 75 -10.87 -10.31 -5.20
C ARG A 75 -12.19 -9.65 -4.80
N ASP A 76 -12.94 -9.15 -5.77
CA ASP A 76 -14.18 -8.41 -5.52
C ASP A 76 -15.32 -9.36 -5.09
N GLU A 77 -15.32 -10.60 -5.57
CA GLU A 77 -16.18 -11.67 -5.03
C GLU A 77 -15.87 -11.96 -3.56
N THR A 78 -14.59 -12.11 -3.20
CA THR A 78 -14.17 -12.34 -1.80
C THR A 78 -14.56 -11.19 -0.88
N LYS A 79 -14.54 -9.94 -1.37
CA LYS A 79 -14.95 -8.76 -0.60
C LYS A 79 -16.47 -8.67 -0.39
N LYS A 80 -17.29 -9.23 -1.28
CA LYS A 80 -18.75 -9.25 -1.12
C LYS A 80 -19.25 -10.26 -0.08
N HIS A 81 -18.41 -11.25 0.27
CA HIS A 81 -18.74 -12.32 1.22
C HIS A 81 -18.05 -12.12 2.58
N LYS A 82 -17.50 -10.92 2.82
CA LYS A 82 -16.84 -10.50 4.06
C LYS A 82 -17.62 -9.35 4.67
#